data_AF-A0A382IC22-F1
#
_entry.id   AF-A0A382IC22-F1
#
_cell.length_a   1.000
_cell.length_b   1.000
_cell.length_c   1.000
_cell.angle_alpha   90.00
_cell.angle_beta   90.00
_cell.angle_gamma   90.00
#
_symmetry.space_group_name_H-M   'P 1'
#
loop_
_entity.id
_entity.type
_entity.pdbx_description
1 polymer ?
#
loop_
_entity_poly.entity_id
_entity_poly.type
_entity_poly.pdbx_seq_one_letter_code
_entity_poly.pdbx_strand_id
1 'polypeptide(L)' 'MEWINVLESNLGVYGQLSAADQRELQEHILVFLTEKRFEGCGGLEMDDEIRVTIAAQACLLLLHREPAYYPTLRTILVYP' A
#
# COMPACT_ATOMS: atom_id res chain seq x y z
N MET A 1 14.60 -3.89 2.35
CA MET A 1 14.32 -5.28 2.78
C MET A 1 13.23 -5.31 3.84
N GLU A 2 13.15 -4.33 4.74
CA GLU A 2 12.19 -4.33 5.87
C GLU A 2 10.71 -4.33 5.48
N TRP A 3 10.30 -3.55 4.46
CA TRP A 3 8.89 -3.43 4.10
C TRP A 3 8.30 -4.61 3.30
N ILE A 4 9.14 -5.48 2.72
CA ILE A 4 8.65 -6.71 2.07
C ILE A 4 8.12 -7.69 3.12
N ASN A 5 8.75 -7.74 4.30
CA ASN A 5 8.28 -8.57 5.41
C ASN A 5 6.88 -8.12 5.89
N VAL A 6 6.60 -6.81 5.82
CA VAL A 6 5.26 -6.26 6.08
C VAL A 6 4.25 -6.78 5.06
N LEU A 7 4.60 -6.83 3.77
CA LEU A 7 3.72 -7.38 2.73
C LEU A 7 3.47 -8.87 2.96
N GLU A 8 4.50 -9.65 3.23
CA GLU A 8 4.38 -11.09 3.47
C GLU A 8 3.54 -11.40 4.71
N SER A 9 3.63 -10.56 5.75
CA SER A 9 2.93 -10.77 7.02
C SER A 9 1.49 -10.22 7.00
N ASN A 10 1.29 -9.04 6.43
CA ASN A 10 0.02 -8.29 6.54
C ASN A 10 -0.85 -8.41 5.28
N LEU A 11 -0.29 -8.84 4.14
CA LEU A 11 -1.03 -9.11 2.91
C LEU A 11 -0.96 -10.60 2.57
N GLY A 12 -1.84 -11.42 3.16
CA GLY A 12 -1.81 -12.88 3.03
C GLY A 12 -1.86 -13.43 1.58
N VAL A 13 -2.35 -12.64 0.62
CA VAL A 13 -2.36 -13.02 -0.81
C VAL A 13 -1.00 -12.80 -1.49
N TYR A 14 -0.10 -12.00 -0.91
CA TYR A 14 1.16 -11.59 -1.52
C TYR A 14 2.05 -12.78 -1.91
N GLY A 15 2.15 -13.78 -1.03
CA GLY A 15 2.92 -15.01 -1.31
C GLY A 15 2.31 -15.92 -2.40
N GLN A 16 1.04 -15.69 -2.77
CA GLN A 16 0.36 -16.45 -3.84
C GLN A 16 0.44 -15.75 -5.21
N LEU A 17 0.87 -14.49 -5.23
CA LEU A 17 1.03 -13.73 -6.47
C LEU A 17 2.21 -14.25 -7.29
N SER A 18 2.09 -14.14 -8.62
CA SER A 18 3.21 -14.40 -9.51
C SER A 18 4.35 -13.40 -9.25
N ALA A 19 5.59 -13.75 -9.63
CA ALA A 19 6.70 -12.81 -9.48
C ALA A 19 6.51 -11.50 -10.28
N ALA A 20 5.73 -11.54 -11.37
CA ALA A 20 5.38 -10.36 -12.15
C ALA A 20 4.38 -9.48 -11.39
N ASP A 21 3.31 -10.09 -10.87
CA ASP A 21 2.26 -9.41 -10.10
C ASP A 21 2.84 -8.81 -8.80
N GLN A 22 3.75 -9.52 -8.13
CA GLN A 22 4.45 -8.98 -6.96
C GLN A 22 5.25 -7.73 -7.32
N ARG A 23 5.95 -7.74 -8.46
CA ARG A 23 6.74 -6.60 -8.90
C ARG A 23 5.86 -5.42 -9.27
N GLU A 24 4.79 -5.66 -10.03
CA GLU A 24 3.80 -4.63 -10.39
C GLU A 24 3.16 -4.01 -9.14
N LEU A 25 2.76 -4.85 -8.17
CA LEU A 25 2.22 -4.39 -6.90
C LEU A 25 3.22 -3.52 -6.14
N GLN A 26 4.48 -3.93 -6.05
CA GLN A 26 5.54 -3.15 -5.39
C GLN A 26 5.73 -1.79 -6.06
N GLU A 27 5.73 -1.72 -7.39
CA GLU A 27 5.85 -0.47 -8.14
C GLU A 27 4.66 0.45 -7.85
N HIS A 28 3.43 -0.07 -7.85
CA HIS A 28 2.23 0.68 -7.46
C HIS A 28 2.29 1.20 -6.02
N ILE A 29 2.73 0.37 -5.07
CA ILE A 29 2.85 0.76 -3.66
C ILE A 29 3.80 1.94 -3.50
N LEU A 30 4.97 1.91 -4.15
CA LEU A 30 5.95 2.98 -4.07
C LEU A 30 5.40 4.32 -4.60
N VAL A 31 4.69 4.27 -5.72
CA VAL A 31 4.02 5.46 -6.27
C VAL A 31 2.93 5.95 -5.30
N PHE A 32 2.08 5.06 -4.82
CA PHE A 32 1.00 5.40 -3.90
C PHE A 32 1.49 6.02 -2.59
N LEU A 33 2.57 5.49 -2.00
CA LEU A 33 3.19 6.02 -0.80
C LEU A 33 3.79 7.43 -1.00
N THR A 34 4.24 7.73 -2.22
CA THR A 34 4.82 9.03 -2.58
C THR A 34 3.75 10.06 -2.89
N GLU A 35 2.66 9.65 -3.56
CA GLU A 35 1.59 10.56 -3.98
C GLU A 35 0.58 10.86 -2.87
N LYS A 36 0.33 9.89 -1.97
CA LYS A 36 -0.74 9.99 -0.97
C LYS A 36 -0.19 10.35 0.40
N ARG A 37 -0.92 11.21 1.10
CA ARG A 37 -0.64 11.56 2.49
C ARG A 37 -1.38 10.61 3.43
N PHE A 38 -0.72 10.23 4.51
CA PHE A 38 -1.29 9.39 5.56
C PHE A 38 -1.24 10.18 6.86
N GLU A 39 -2.38 10.29 7.53
CA GLU A 39 -2.50 11.04 8.79
C GLU A 39 -3.15 10.15 9.85
N GLY A 40 -2.40 9.92 10.93
CA GLY A 40 -2.90 9.24 12.11
C GLY A 40 -3.74 10.21 12.94
N CYS A 41 -4.96 9.78 13.27
CA CYS A 41 -5.93 10.53 14.04
C CYS A 41 -6.18 9.86 15.39
N GLY A 42 -6.68 10.60 16.38
CA GLY A 42 -7.05 10.04 17.67
C GLY A 42 -5.86 9.53 18.51
N GLY A 43 -4.65 10.06 18.30
CA GLY A 43 -3.44 9.65 19.00
C GLY A 43 -2.71 8.47 18.36
N LEU A 44 -3.18 7.98 17.21
CA LEU A 44 -2.44 6.99 16.42
C LEU A 44 -1.21 7.63 15.78
N GLU A 45 -0.03 7.08 16.08
CA GLU A 45 1.21 7.43 15.38
C GLU A 45 1.33 6.61 14.09
N MET A 46 1.59 7.29 12.98
CA MET A 46 1.79 6.61 11.69
C MET A 46 3.21 6.07 11.59
N ASP A 47 3.34 4.78 11.32
CA ASP A 47 4.60 4.13 10.98
C ASP A 47 4.58 3.59 9.53
N ASP A 48 5.73 3.07 9.10
CA ASP A 48 5.87 2.51 7.76
C ASP A 48 5.07 1.21 7.60
N GLU A 49 4.85 0.45 8.67
CA GLU A 49 4.07 -0.79 8.60
C GLU A 49 2.61 -0.51 8.23
N ILE A 50 1.97 0.44 8.91
CA ILE A 50 0.59 0.86 8.64
C ILE A 50 0.49 1.42 7.21
N ARG A 51 1.42 2.32 6.83
CA ARG A 51 1.40 2.96 5.50
C ARG A 51 1.55 1.93 4.38
N VAL A 52 2.51 1.02 4.51
CA VAL A 52 2.76 -0.05 3.52
C VAL A 52 1.57 -1.00 3.45
N THR A 53 0.98 -1.38 4.58
CA THR A 53 -0.18 -2.29 4.62
C THR A 53 -1.38 -1.68 3.88
N ILE A 54 -1.71 -0.41 4.16
CA ILE A 54 -2.81 0.29 3.47
C ILE A 54 -2.52 0.43 1.98
N ALA A 55 -1.30 0.86 1.62
CA ALA A 55 -0.91 1.01 0.23
C ALA A 55 -1.00 -0.33 -0.53
N ALA A 56 -0.58 -1.44 0.09
CA ALA A 56 -0.63 -2.75 -0.50
C ALA A 56 -2.05 -3.23 -0.78
N GLN A 57 -2.97 -3.05 0.19
CA GLN A 57 -4.38 -3.37 0.00
C GLN A 57 -5.02 -2.52 -1.11
N ALA A 58 -4.71 -1.22 -1.14
CA ALA A 58 -5.24 -0.32 -2.17
C ALA A 58 -4.70 -0.64 -3.58
N CYS A 59 -3.41 -0.96 -3.68
CA CYS A 59 -2.73 -1.25 -4.94
C CYS A 59 -3.03 -2.66 -5.48
N LEU A 60 -3.40 -3.60 -4.61
CA LEU A 60 -3.86 -4.93 -5.05
C LEU A 60 -5.03 -4.83 -6.04
N LEU A 61 -5.93 -3.87 -5.84
CA LEU A 61 -7.08 -3.62 -6.71
C LEU A 61 -6.71 -2.97 -8.06
N LEU A 62 -5.47 -2.50 -8.19
CA LEU A 62 -4.95 -1.84 -9.38
C LEU A 62 -4.14 -2.78 -10.28
N LEU A 63 -3.81 -4.00 -9.82
CA LEU A 63 -3.10 -4.99 -10.62
C LEU A 63 -3.80 -5.22 -11.98
N HIS A 64 -2.99 -5.30 -13.03
CA HIS A 64 -3.38 -5.48 -14.42
C HIS A 64 -4.28 -4.37 -14.98
N ARG A 65 -4.20 -3.14 -14.43
CA ARG A 65 -4.96 -1.98 -14.90
C ARG A 65 -4.02 -0.82 -15.19
N GLU A 66 -4.39 0.01 -16.17
CA GLU A 66 -3.72 1.30 -16.36
C GLU A 66 -3.96 2.18 -15.11
N PRO A 67 -2.88 2.63 -14.43
CA PRO A 67 -3.05 3.21 -13.11
C PRO A 67 -3.49 4.66 -13.19
N ALA A 68 -4.78 4.90 -12.98
CA ALA A 68 -5.25 6.15 -12.39
C ALA A 68 -5.23 5.97 -10.87
N TYR A 69 -4.09 6.23 -10.22
CA TYR A 69 -3.90 6.08 -8.76
C TYR A 69 -4.82 6.99 -7.95
N TYR A 70 -6.10 6.64 -7.86
CA TYR A 70 -7.15 7.37 -7.14
C TYR A 70 -6.97 8.89 -7.26
N PRO A 71 -7.19 9.49 -8.45
CA PRO A 71 -6.77 10.87 -8.75
C PRO A 71 -7.43 11.93 -7.86
N THR A 72 -8.59 11.62 -7.28
CA THR A 72 -9.31 12.50 -6.35
C THR A 72 -8.89 12.29 -4.89
N LEU A 73 -8.20 11.19 -4.56
CA LEU A 73 -7.73 10.89 -3.22
C LEU A 73 -6.39 11.57 -2.96
N ARG A 74 -6.33 12.39 -1.91
CA ARG A 74 -5.12 13.12 -1.50
C ARG A 74 -4.58 12.66 -0.14
N THR A 75 -5.49 12.44 0.80
CA THR A 75 -5.15 12.09 2.19
C THR A 75 -5.98 10.91 2.65
N ILE A 76 -5.33 10.00 3.35
CA ILE A 76 -5.92 8.84 4.02
C ILE A 76 -5.82 9.11 5.53
N LEU A 77 -6.98 9.22 6.19
CA LEU A 77 -7.07 9.41 7.63
C LEU A 77 -7.22 8.05 8.30
N VAL A 78 -6.35 7.74 9.26
CA VAL A 78 -6.32 6.46 9.96
C VAL A 78 -6.67 6.68 11.42
N TYR A 79 -7.59 5.87 11.95
CA TYR A 79 -8.07 5.94 13.33
C TYR A 79 -7.77 4.61 14.05
N PRO A 80 -7.55 4.63 15.38
CA PRO A 80 -7.35 3.43 16.19
C PRO A 80 -8.64 2.61 16.37
#